data_AF-A0A150TF92-F1
#
_entry.id   AF-A0A150TF92-F1
#
_cell.length_a   1.000
_cell.length_b   1.000
_cell.length_c   1.000
_cell.angle_alpha   90.00
_cell.angle_beta   90.00
_cell.angle_gamma   90.00
#
_symmetry.space_group_name_H-M   'P 1'
#
loop_
_entity.id
_entity.type
_entity.pdbx_description
1 polymer ?
#
loop_
_entity_poly.entity_id
_entity_poly.type
_entity_poly.pdbx_seq_one_letter_code
_entity_poly.pdbx_strand_id
1 'polypeptide(L)'
;MFDAQGAPIIAGEVKSRPQDRRREIQELQEMARAAGFHYALFVDLKSVQLFDLSKAPDAPPILELPTRALLDAYASGIGEEKVLGQYLQRIVDTWFRNLLFPIPDYPRPPGVERLRELGLLSRIDGGEARVALGDYF
;
A
#
# COMPACT_ATOMS: atom_id res chain seq x y z
N MET A 1 3.09 6.14 5.56
CA MET A 1 2.14 6.05 6.69
C MET A 1 2.90 6.04 7.99
N PHE A 2 2.45 6.83 8.96
CA PHE A 2 3.03 6.97 10.28
C PHE A 2 1.98 6.63 11.36
N ASP A 3 2.40 6.16 12.53
CA ASP A 3 1.51 5.96 13.68
C ASP A 3 1.07 7.31 14.29
N ALA A 4 0.21 7.24 15.32
CA ALA A 4 -0.25 8.40 16.07
C ALA A 4 0.88 9.18 16.77
N GLN A 5 2.06 8.56 16.97
CA GLN A 5 3.25 9.18 17.56
C GLN A 5 4.22 9.72 16.50
N GLY A 6 3.91 9.55 15.22
CA GLY A 6 4.75 9.98 14.11
C GLY A 6 5.87 9.00 13.74
N ALA A 7 5.85 7.77 14.23
CA ALA A 7 6.83 6.75 13.86
C ALA A 7 6.50 6.16 12.47
N PRO A 8 7.51 5.93 11.61
CA PRO A 8 7.31 5.40 10.26
C PRO A 8 6.82 3.93 10.29
N ILE A 9 5.63 3.67 9.74
CA ILE A 9 5.07 2.31 9.67
C ILE A 9 5.23 1.72 8.28
N ILE A 10 4.61 2.34 7.27
CA ILE A 10 4.54 1.82 5.89
C ILE A 10 5.13 2.85 4.93
N ALA A 11 6.16 2.46 4.18
CA ALA A 11 6.59 3.16 2.98
C ALA A 11 5.85 2.58 1.78
N GLY A 12 5.31 3.42 0.90
CA GLY A 12 4.50 2.96 -0.24
C GLY A 12 5.00 3.53 -1.56
N GLU A 13 5.02 2.69 -2.59
CA GLU A 13 5.33 3.08 -3.95
C GLU A 13 4.25 2.57 -4.92
N VAL A 14 3.80 3.46 -5.81
CA VAL A 14 2.75 3.18 -6.79
C VAL A 14 3.32 3.37 -8.20
N LYS A 15 3.34 2.30 -8.99
CA LYS A 15 3.88 2.28 -10.36
C LYS A 15 2.89 1.65 -11.31
N SER A 16 2.35 2.42 -12.25
CA SER A 16 1.43 1.85 -13.26
C SER A 16 2.10 0.74 -14.08
N ARG A 17 3.35 0.93 -14.50
CA ARG A 17 4.11 -0.02 -15.33
C ARG A 17 5.58 -0.02 -14.91
N PRO A 18 5.97 -0.82 -13.91
CA PRO A 18 7.36 -0.96 -13.52
C PRO A 18 8.18 -1.57 -14.67
N GLN A 19 9.42 -1.11 -14.86
CA GLN A 19 10.31 -1.64 -15.90
C GLN A 19 10.92 -2.97 -15.44
N ASP A 20 11.35 -3.02 -14.18
CA ASP A 20 11.81 -4.23 -13.51
C ASP A 20 11.18 -4.30 -12.12
N ARG A 21 9.99 -4.90 -12.08
CA ARG A 21 9.19 -5.01 -10.86
C ARG A 21 9.95 -5.63 -9.70
N ARG A 22 10.79 -6.64 -9.95
CA ARG A 22 11.53 -7.31 -8.87
C ARG A 22 12.56 -6.37 -8.28
N ARG A 23 13.33 -5.71 -9.14
CA ARG A 23 14.34 -4.74 -8.73
C ARG A 23 13.72 -3.55 -8.00
N GLU A 24 12.65 -2.96 -8.54
CA GLU A 24 11.97 -1.82 -7.93
C GLU A 24 11.41 -2.17 -6.53
N ILE A 25 10.86 -3.37 -6.34
CA ILE A 25 10.43 -3.84 -5.00
C ILE A 25 11.63 -3.94 -4.05
N GLN A 26 12.76 -4.47 -4.50
CA GLN A 26 13.96 -4.60 -3.68
C GLN A 26 14.51 -3.22 -3.28
N GLU A 27 14.62 -2.29 -4.23
CA GLU A 27 15.04 -0.92 -3.99
C GLU A 27 14.11 -0.21 -2.98
N LEU A 28 12.80 -0.37 -3.12
CA LEU A 28 11.82 0.13 -2.15
C LEU A 28 12.06 -0.45 -0.75
N GLN A 29 12.22 -1.77 -0.63
CA GLN A 29 12.41 -2.43 0.66
C GLN A 29 13.71 -1.97 1.35
N GLU A 30 14.80 -1.84 0.61
CA GLU A 30 16.09 -1.37 1.12
C GLU A 30 16.00 0.09 1.59
N MET A 31 15.45 0.98 0.77
CA MET A 31 15.24 2.39 1.11
C MET A 31 14.34 2.54 2.33
N ALA A 32 13.20 1.84 2.35
CA ALA A 32 12.23 1.91 3.44
C ALA A 32 12.84 1.38 4.76
N ARG A 33 13.61 0.29 4.71
CA ARG A 33 14.31 -0.25 5.87
C ARG A 33 15.36 0.74 6.40
N ALA A 34 16.14 1.35 5.50
CA ALA A 34 17.13 2.36 5.87
C ALA A 34 16.49 3.61 6.51
N ALA A 35 15.29 3.99 6.06
CA ALA A 35 14.50 5.09 6.62
C ALA A 35 13.71 4.72 7.89
N GLY A 36 13.86 3.49 8.41
CA GLY A 36 13.26 3.06 9.67
C GLY A 36 11.80 2.59 9.57
N PHE A 37 11.26 2.39 8.36
CA PHE A 37 9.92 1.84 8.20
C PHE A 37 9.87 0.35 8.57
N HIS A 38 8.72 -0.11 9.05
CA HIS A 38 8.49 -1.52 9.37
C HIS A 38 7.95 -2.33 8.19
N TYR A 39 7.27 -1.68 7.26
CA TYR A 39 6.64 -2.32 6.12
C TYR A 39 6.88 -1.54 4.83
N ALA A 40 6.90 -2.27 3.71
CA ALA A 40 6.93 -1.69 2.37
C ALA A 40 5.69 -2.14 1.59
N LEU A 41 5.01 -1.20 0.94
CA LEU A 41 3.87 -1.45 0.06
C LEU A 41 4.28 -1.13 -1.38
N PHE A 42 4.20 -2.11 -2.27
CA PHE A 42 4.38 -1.92 -3.69
C PHE A 42 3.05 -2.14 -4.41
N VAL A 43 2.63 -1.17 -5.23
CA VAL A 43 1.39 -1.27 -5.99
C VAL A 43 1.65 -1.02 -7.47
N ASP A 44 1.21 -1.95 -8.30
CA ASP A 44 1.17 -1.79 -9.75
C ASP A 44 -0.19 -2.15 -10.33
N LEU A 45 -0.35 -2.12 -11.65
CA LEU A 45 -1.62 -2.51 -12.28
C LEU A 45 -1.97 -4.00 -12.11
N LYS A 46 -1.02 -4.84 -11.68
CA LYS A 46 -1.26 -6.29 -11.49
C LYS A 46 -1.66 -6.59 -10.05
N SER A 47 -1.00 -5.96 -9.09
CA SER A 47 -1.01 -6.38 -7.70
C SER A 47 -0.71 -5.25 -6.72
N VAL A 48 -1.26 -5.42 -5.52
CA VAL A 48 -0.91 -4.70 -4.30
C VAL A 48 -0.18 -5.69 -3.40
N GLN A 49 1.07 -5.40 -3.03
CA GLN A 49 1.91 -6.25 -2.20
C GLN A 49 2.43 -5.49 -0.98
N LEU A 50 2.22 -6.04 0.22
CA LEU A 50 2.79 -5.53 1.46
C LEU A 50 3.85 -6.50 1.98
N PHE A 51 5.00 -5.97 2.37
CA PHE A 51 6.14 -6.72 2.86
C PHE A 51 6.47 -6.32 4.30
N ASP A 52 6.87 -7.29 5.12
CA ASP A 52 7.44 -7.07 6.46
C ASP A 52 8.96 -6.88 6.35
N LEU A 53 9.47 -5.70 6.67
CA LEU A 53 10.89 -5.38 6.50
C LEU A 53 11.81 -6.01 7.54
N SER A 54 11.24 -6.63 8.59
CA SER A 54 11.98 -7.48 9.53
C SER A 54 12.35 -8.84 8.94
N LYS A 55 11.73 -9.22 7.82
CA LYS A 55 12.03 -10.45 7.09
C LYS A 55 13.15 -10.22 6.07
N ALA A 56 13.69 -11.32 5.56
CA ALA A 56 14.67 -11.29 4.49
C ALA A 56 14.09 -10.60 3.23
N PRO A 57 14.91 -9.89 2.42
CA PRO A 57 14.41 -9.16 1.24
C PRO A 57 13.67 -10.01 0.20
N ASP A 58 13.94 -11.31 0.17
CA ASP A 58 13.32 -12.30 -0.71
C ASP A 58 12.10 -13.00 -0.10
N ALA A 59 11.72 -12.63 1.12
CA ALA A 59 10.52 -13.17 1.76
C ALA A 59 9.26 -12.78 0.96
N PRO A 60 8.26 -13.68 0.88
CA PRO A 60 7.01 -13.38 0.21
C PRO A 60 6.25 -12.24 0.91
N PRO A 61 5.39 -11.52 0.19
CA PRO A 61 4.56 -10.49 0.78
C PRO A 61 3.63 -11.08 1.85
N ILE A 62 3.41 -10.33 2.94
CA ILE A 62 2.49 -10.69 4.03
C ILE A 62 1.02 -10.46 3.65
N LEU A 63 0.80 -9.62 2.64
CA LEU A 63 -0.47 -9.40 1.95
C LEU A 63 -0.19 -9.27 0.45
N GLU A 64 -0.91 -10.04 -0.34
CA GLU A 64 -0.95 -9.88 -1.79
C GLU A 64 -2.40 -9.96 -2.26
N LEU A 65 -2.80 -8.99 -3.08
CA LEU A 65 -4.13 -8.94 -3.66
C LEU A 65 -4.05 -8.36 -5.08
N PRO A 66 -4.92 -8.80 -6.00
CA PRO A 66 -4.96 -8.24 -7.34
C PRO A 66 -5.41 -6.79 -7.27
N THR A 67 -4.74 -5.89 -7.98
CA THR A 67 -5.12 -4.45 -8.02
C THR A 67 -6.55 -4.24 -8.48
N ARG A 68 -7.06 -5.15 -9.32
CA ARG A 68 -8.46 -5.22 -9.72
C ARG A 68 -9.43 -5.21 -8.53
N ALA A 69 -9.10 -5.86 -7.42
CA ALA A 69 -9.95 -5.85 -6.22
C ALA A 69 -10.12 -4.44 -5.63
N LEU A 70 -9.09 -3.58 -5.71
CA LEU A 70 -9.20 -2.17 -5.31
C LEU A 70 -10.04 -1.38 -6.32
N LEU A 71 -9.85 -1.64 -7.62
CA LEU A 71 -10.60 -0.96 -8.67
C LEU A 71 -12.10 -1.30 -8.59
N ASP A 72 -12.44 -2.56 -8.40
CA ASP A 72 -13.84 -2.99 -8.25
C ASP A 72 -14.50 -2.36 -7.01
N ALA A 73 -13.75 -2.17 -5.91
CA ALA A 73 -14.25 -1.58 -4.68
C ALA A 73 -14.44 -0.06 -4.74
N TYR A 74 -13.62 0.66 -5.51
CA TYR A 74 -13.54 2.13 -5.43
C TYR A 74 -13.70 2.86 -6.77
N ALA A 75 -13.71 2.14 -7.89
CA ALA A 75 -13.63 2.69 -9.24
C ALA A 75 -14.57 1.96 -10.23
N SER A 76 -15.77 1.58 -9.79
CA SER A 76 -16.72 0.82 -10.62
C SER A 76 -16.91 1.48 -12.00
N GLY A 77 -16.55 0.75 -13.07
CA GLY A 77 -16.73 1.19 -14.46
C GLY A 77 -15.48 1.74 -15.17
N ILE A 78 -14.31 1.78 -14.53
CA ILE A 78 -13.04 2.13 -15.19
C ILE A 78 -12.27 0.87 -15.55
N GLY A 79 -12.03 0.66 -16.85
CA GLY A 79 -11.14 -0.40 -17.32
C GLY A 79 -9.68 -0.13 -16.94
N GLU A 80 -8.94 -1.18 -16.58
CA GLU A 80 -7.53 -1.13 -16.17
C GLU A 80 -6.65 -0.40 -17.20
N GLU A 81 -7.01 -0.45 -18.47
CA GLU A 81 -6.31 0.18 -19.58
C GLU A 81 -6.33 1.72 -19.55
N LYS A 82 -7.25 2.33 -18.80
CA LYS A 82 -7.38 3.80 -18.63
C LYS A 82 -6.81 4.31 -17.31
N VAL A 83 -6.31 3.42 -16.45
CA VAL A 83 -5.77 3.80 -15.14
C VAL A 83 -4.40 4.45 -15.31
N LEU A 84 -4.38 5.78 -15.26
CA LEU A 84 -3.15 6.57 -15.12
C LEU A 84 -2.52 6.33 -13.74
N GLY A 85 -1.20 6.44 -13.61
CA GLY A 85 -0.52 6.24 -12.31
C GLY A 85 -1.07 7.12 -11.18
N GLN A 86 -1.43 8.36 -11.49
CA GLN A 86 -2.09 9.28 -10.55
C GLN A 86 -3.47 8.78 -10.09
N TYR A 87 -4.19 8.06 -10.95
CA TYR A 87 -5.46 7.46 -10.59
C TYR A 87 -5.26 6.28 -9.63
N LEU A 88 -4.30 5.39 -9.93
CA LEU A 88 -3.96 4.28 -9.04
C LEU A 88 -3.53 4.76 -7.66
N GLN A 89 -2.74 5.84 -7.60
CA GLN A 89 -2.33 6.46 -6.35
C GLN A 89 -3.54 6.93 -5.52
N ARG A 90 -4.50 7.64 -6.14
CA ARG A 90 -5.73 8.07 -5.44
C ARG A 90 -6.56 6.90 -4.91
N ILE A 91 -6.59 5.79 -5.65
CA ILE A 91 -7.28 4.57 -5.21
C ILE A 91 -6.58 3.95 -4.00
N VAL A 92 -5.25 3.90 -3.98
CA VAL A 92 -4.46 3.44 -2.83
C VAL A 92 -4.65 4.35 -1.62
N ASP A 93 -4.66 5.67 -1.82
CA ASP A 93 -4.91 6.63 -0.74
C ASP A 93 -6.31 6.46 -0.14
N THR A 94 -7.33 6.28 -1.00
CA THR A 94 -8.71 6.02 -0.58
C THR A 94 -8.82 4.69 0.17
N TRP A 95 -8.13 3.65 -0.32
CA TRP A 95 -8.07 2.35 0.34
C TRP A 95 -7.50 2.48 1.75
N PHE A 96 -6.36 3.16 1.92
CA PHE A 96 -5.77 3.40 3.24
C PHE A 96 -6.67 4.21 4.16
N ARG A 97 -7.31 5.25 3.64
CA ARG A 97 -8.24 6.06 4.44
C ARG A 97 -9.40 5.23 4.97
N ASN A 98 -9.94 4.31 4.17
CA ASN A 98 -11.02 3.44 4.60
C ASN A 98 -10.56 2.30 5.54
N LEU A 99 -9.27 1.93 5.51
CA LEU A 99 -8.68 1.05 6.52
C LEU A 99 -8.58 1.75 7.89
N LEU A 100 -8.20 3.03 7.91
CA LEU A 100 -8.06 3.83 9.12
C LEU A 100 -9.41 4.28 9.70
N PHE A 101 -10.35 4.61 8.82
CA PHE A 101 -11.67 5.13 9.20
C PHE A 101 -12.76 4.30 8.51
N PRO A 102 -13.07 3.10 9.04
CA PRO A 102 -14.07 2.22 8.45
C PRO A 102 -15.44 2.90 8.44
N ILE A 103 -16.10 2.90 7.28
CA ILE A 103 -17.47 3.41 7.12
C ILE A 103 -18.43 2.20 7.19
N PRO A 104 -19.42 2.18 8.09
CA PRO A 104 -20.30 1.02 8.32
C PRO A 104 -21.03 0.48 7.08
N ASP A 105 -21.36 1.35 6.11
CA ASP A 105 -22.16 1.02 4.92
C ASP A 105 -21.39 1.14 3.59
N TYR A 106 -20.06 1.25 3.65
CA TYR A 106 -19.22 1.35 2.46
C TYR A 106 -18.59 -0.02 2.12
N PRO A 107 -18.23 -0.30 0.85
CA PRO A 107 -17.52 -1.52 0.49
C PRO A 107 -16.37 -1.81 1.44
N ARG A 108 -16.38 -3.02 2.01
CA ARG A 108 -15.35 -3.47 2.94
C ARG A 108 -13.98 -3.37 2.24
N PRO A 109 -12.97 -2.68 2.81
CA PRO A 109 -11.69 -2.50 2.14
C PRO A 109 -11.04 -3.85 1.80
N PRO A 110 -10.60 -4.07 0.55
CA PRO A 110 -9.89 -5.29 0.18
C PRO A 110 -8.70 -5.55 1.11
N GLY A 111 -8.53 -6.80 1.55
CA GLY A 111 -7.43 -7.18 2.44
C GLY A 111 -7.58 -6.80 3.92
N VAL A 112 -8.66 -6.10 4.33
CA VAL A 112 -8.82 -5.63 5.72
C VAL A 112 -8.78 -6.74 6.77
N GLU A 113 -9.36 -7.91 6.49
CA GLU A 113 -9.34 -9.05 7.43
C GLU A 113 -7.92 -9.55 7.64
N ARG A 114 -7.15 -9.67 6.56
CA ARG A 114 -5.75 -10.09 6.64
C ARG A 114 -4.91 -9.07 7.40
N LEU A 115 -5.12 -7.78 7.15
CA LEU A 115 -4.44 -6.71 7.89
C LEU A 115 -4.81 -6.69 9.38
N ARG A 116 -6.05 -7.07 9.72
CA ARG A 116 -6.51 -7.23 11.10
C ARG A 116 -5.84 -8.41 11.79
N GLU A 117 -5.79 -9.58 11.14
CA GLU A 117 -5.11 -10.77 11.67
C GLU A 117 -3.62 -10.53 11.93
N LEU A 118 -2.98 -9.74 11.06
CA LEU A 118 -1.57 -9.34 11.21
C LEU A 118 -1.36 -8.28 12.31
N GLY A 119 -2.43 -7.79 12.95
CA GLY A 119 -2.37 -6.70 13.93
C GLY A 119 -1.96 -5.36 13.35
N LEU A 120 -1.91 -5.22 12.01
CA LEU A 120 -1.45 -4.00 11.34
C LEU A 120 -2.45 -2.87 11.56
N LEU A 121 -3.76 -3.17 11.53
CA LEU A 121 -4.80 -2.15 11.74
C LEU A 121 -4.66 -1.44 13.09
N SER A 122 -4.33 -2.19 14.15
CA SER A 122 -4.10 -1.62 15.47
C SER A 122 -2.82 -0.78 15.56
N ARG A 123 -1.82 -1.04 14.71
CA ARG A 123 -0.58 -0.26 14.65
C ARG A 123 -0.77 1.06 13.91
N ILE A 124 -1.63 1.09 12.90
CA ILE A 124 -1.88 2.27 12.08
C ILE A 124 -3.02 3.15 12.64
N ASP A 125 -3.75 2.67 13.65
CA ASP A 125 -4.86 3.38 14.27
C ASP A 125 -4.43 4.77 14.82
N GLY A 126 -5.23 5.79 14.53
CA GLY A 126 -4.90 7.19 14.82
C GLY A 126 -3.69 7.75 14.05
N GLY A 127 -3.12 6.99 13.11
CA GLY A 127 -1.99 7.39 12.28
C GLY A 127 -2.35 8.28 11.09
N GLU A 128 -1.31 8.73 10.38
CA GLU A 128 -1.43 9.63 9.23
C GLU A 128 -0.79 9.03 7.97
N ALA A 129 -1.50 9.11 6.84
CA ALA A 129 -0.92 8.86 5.53
C ALA A 129 -0.31 10.16 4.99
N ARG A 130 1.02 10.18 4.80
CA ARG A 130 1.73 11.26 4.11
C ARG A 130 2.11 10.79 2.72
N VAL A 131 1.73 11.57 1.71
CA VAL A 131 2.08 11.33 0.32
C VAL A 131 3.29 12.19 -0.02
N ALA A 132 4.39 11.55 -0.41
CA ALA A 132 5.48 12.23 -1.11
C ALA A 132 5.24 12.05 -2.62
N LEU A 133 4.97 13.15 -3.33
CA LEU A 133 4.99 13.13 -4.78
C LEU A 133 6.46 13.16 -5.18
N GLY A 134 6.87 12.17 -5.99
CA GLY A 134 8.26 11.93 -6.36
C GLY A 134 8.99 13.20 -6.76
N ASP A 135 9.83 13.67 -5.86
CA ASP A 135 11.25 13.90 -6.07
C ASP A 135 11.91 13.68 -4.70
N TYR A 136 13.14 13.17 -4.73
CA TYR A 136 13.98 12.79 -3.60
C TYR A 136 13.78 13.63 -2.32
N PHE A 137 13.82 12.95 -1.16
CA PHE A 137 14.10 13.61 0.13
C PHE A 137 15.27 14.59 0.02
#